data_AF-A0A543I5V4-F1
#
_entry.id   AF-A0A543I5V4-F1
#
_cell.length_a   1.000
_cell.length_b   1.000
_cell.length_c   1.000
_cell.angle_alpha   90.00
_cell.angle_beta   90.00
_cell.angle_gamma   90.00
#
_symmetry.space_group_name_H-M   'P 1'
#
loop_
_entity.id
_entity.type
_entity.pdbx_description
1 polymer ?
#
loop_
_entity_poly.entity_id
_entity_poly.type
_entity_poly.pdbx_seq_one_letter_code
_entity_poly.pdbx_strand_id
1 'polypeptide(L)'
;MNGWQLDSPGVNTVLTNTQTAAQTLGTDLSTVNDALEPLQTGAGFDGIVAGAYAGFLEDQNARVTALMNRFNAGLSATAAARLAIEMGNEEIASNMIAGTEQAAKTGDMTVFQGDAGA
;
A
#
# COMPACT_ATOMS: atom_id res chain seq x y z
N MET A 1 -3.69 -32.63 14.99
CA MET A 1 -4.06 -31.21 14.81
C MET A 1 -4.39 -31.04 13.35
N ASN A 2 -5.65 -30.78 13.01
CA ASN A 2 -6.03 -30.49 11.63
C ASN A 2 -5.47 -29.11 11.33
N GLY A 3 -4.29 -29.08 10.72
CA GLY A 3 -3.56 -27.86 10.39
C GLY A 3 -4.46 -26.90 9.62
N TRP A 4 -4.24 -25.60 9.84
CA TRP A 4 -4.92 -24.52 9.16
C TRP A 4 -5.06 -24.84 7.66
N GLN A 5 -6.26 -25.21 7.21
CA GLN A 5 -6.53 -25.37 5.79
C GLN A 5 -6.66 -23.96 5.21
N LEU A 6 -5.52 -23.41 4.81
CA LEU A 6 -5.50 -22.17 4.06
C LEU A 6 -6.08 -22.46 2.67
N ASP A 7 -7.18 -21.81 2.30
CA ASP A 7 -7.69 -21.84 0.93
C ASP A 7 -6.78 -20.97 0.04
N SER A 8 -5.67 -21.56 -0.39
CA SER A 8 -4.66 -20.94 -1.23
C SER A 8 -5.25 -20.29 -2.51
N PRO A 9 -6.19 -20.92 -3.24
CA PRO A 9 -6.92 -20.24 -4.32
C PRO A 9 -7.70 -18.99 -3.88
N GLY A 10 -8.47 -19.10 -2.78
CA GLY A 10 -9.25 -17.98 -2.24
C GLY A 10 -8.38 -16.80 -1.81
N VAL A 11 -7.28 -17.07 -1.10
CA VAL A 11 -6.33 -16.03 -0.67
C VAL A 11 -5.66 -15.35 -1.85
N ASN A 12 -5.29 -16.09 -2.91
CA ASN A 12 -4.72 -15.50 -4.12
C ASN A 12 -5.71 -14.57 -4.83
N THR A 13 -6.98 -14.96 -4.86
CA THR A 13 -8.04 -14.14 -5.46
C THR A 13 -8.21 -12.84 -4.69
N VAL A 14 -8.24 -12.89 -3.36
CA VAL A 14 -8.34 -11.69 -2.52
C VAL A 14 -7.11 -10.79 -2.68
N LEU A 15 -5.89 -11.35 -2.64
CA LEU A 15 -4.65 -10.58 -2.84
C LEU A 15 -4.64 -9.88 -4.19
N THR A 16 -5.03 -10.59 -5.26
CA THR A 16 -5.07 -10.02 -6.62
C THR A 16 -6.11 -8.91 -6.74
N ASN A 17 -7.30 -9.10 -6.17
CA ASN A 17 -8.35 -8.09 -6.17
C ASN A 17 -7.94 -6.85 -5.37
N THR A 18 -7.32 -7.03 -4.21
CA THR A 18 -6.81 -5.93 -3.38
C THR A 18 -5.66 -5.20 -4.07
N GLN A 19 -4.75 -5.91 -4.75
CA GLN A 19 -3.69 -5.28 -5.54
C GLN A 19 -4.26 -4.45 -6.70
N THR A 20 -5.25 -4.98 -7.41
CA THR A 20 -5.94 -4.26 -8.50
C THR A 20 -6.62 -3.01 -7.98
N ALA A 21 -7.36 -3.10 -6.87
CA ALA A 21 -8.03 -1.95 -6.27
C ALA A 21 -7.02 -0.88 -5.79
N ALA A 22 -5.87 -1.31 -5.24
CA ALA A 22 -4.78 -0.39 -4.85
C ALA A 22 -4.16 0.31 -6.07
N GLN A 23 -4.00 -0.39 -7.19
CA GLN A 23 -3.51 0.22 -8.44
C GLN A 23 -4.50 1.22 -9.04
N THR A 24 -5.80 0.90 -9.04
CA THR A 24 -6.85 1.83 -9.46
C THR A 24 -6.83 3.07 -8.59
N LEU A 25 -6.80 2.90 -7.26
CA LEU A 25 -6.70 4.01 -6.32
C LEU A 25 -5.46 4.87 -6.59
N GLY A 26 -4.28 4.27 -6.79
CA GLY A 26 -3.05 4.99 -7.14
C GLY A 26 -3.16 5.80 -8.44
N THR A 27 -3.87 5.28 -9.44
CA THR A 27 -4.12 5.96 -10.73
C THR A 27 -5.10 7.12 -10.56
N ASP A 28 -6.20 6.93 -9.83
CA ASP A 28 -7.16 8.00 -9.56
C ASP A 28 -6.49 9.17 -8.83
N LEU A 29 -5.57 8.86 -7.91
CA LEU A 29 -4.80 9.84 -7.15
C LEU A 29 -3.77 10.61 -8.00
N SER A 30 -3.10 9.97 -8.97
CA SER A 30 -2.23 10.72 -9.88
C SER A 30 -3.03 11.72 -10.71
N THR A 31 -4.24 11.35 -11.11
CA THR A 31 -5.14 12.22 -11.89
C THR A 31 -5.56 13.48 -11.10
N VAL A 32 -5.68 13.36 -9.77
CA VAL A 32 -5.95 14.53 -8.89
C VAL A 32 -4.74 15.47 -8.83
N ASN A 33 -3.53 14.93 -8.78
CA ASN A 33 -2.30 15.75 -8.83
C ASN A 33 -2.15 16.47 -10.18
N ASP A 34 -2.54 15.83 -11.28
CA ASP A 34 -2.50 16.43 -12.62
C ASP A 34 -3.50 17.59 -12.78
N ALA A 35 -4.56 17.63 -11.97
CA ALA A 35 -5.52 18.73 -11.96
C ALA A 35 -4.97 20.02 -11.30
N LEU A 36 -3.82 19.97 -10.62
CA LEU A 36 -3.21 21.11 -9.94
C LEU A 36 -2.74 22.20 -10.92
N GLU A 37 -2.03 21.80 -11.98
CA GLU A 37 -1.47 22.71 -12.99
C GLU A 37 -2.54 23.58 -13.66
N PRO A 38 -3.64 23.02 -14.22
CA PRO A 38 -4.68 23.84 -14.85
C PRO A 38 -5.43 24.71 -13.83
N LEU A 39 -5.53 24.30 -12.57
CA LEU A 39 -6.21 25.07 -11.53
C LEU A 39 -5.37 26.27 -11.05
N GLN A 40 -4.05 26.11 -10.93
CA GLN A 40 -3.12 27.22 -10.71
C GLN A 40 -3.14 28.22 -11.87
N THR A 41 -3.23 27.71 -13.09
CA THR A 41 -3.27 28.54 -14.31
C THR A 41 -4.61 29.27 -14.46
N GLY A 42 -5.72 28.62 -14.09
CA GLY A 42 -7.09 29.14 -14.24
C GLY A 42 -7.60 30.01 -13.08
N ALA A 43 -7.08 29.84 -11.85
CA ALA A 43 -7.57 30.54 -10.66
C ALA A 43 -7.17 32.03 -10.58
N GLY A 44 -6.33 32.53 -11.49
CA GLY A 44 -6.09 33.95 -11.67
C GLY A 44 -5.68 34.72 -10.41
N PHE A 45 -4.38 34.75 -10.11
CA PHE A 45 -3.69 35.76 -9.28
C PHE A 45 -4.20 36.11 -7.87
N ASP A 46 -5.17 35.41 -7.27
CA ASP A 46 -5.32 35.44 -5.80
C ASP A 46 -4.47 34.34 -5.18
N GLY A 47 -3.19 34.66 -4.96
CA GLY A 47 -2.17 33.72 -4.45
C GLY A 47 -2.54 33.06 -3.12
N ILE A 48 -3.52 33.61 -2.39
CA ILE A 48 -4.03 33.04 -1.15
C ILE A 48 -4.87 31.78 -1.43
N VAL A 49 -5.81 31.84 -2.38
CA VAL A 49 -6.68 30.69 -2.69
C VAL A 49 -5.88 29.61 -3.42
N ALA A 50 -5.03 30.00 -4.36
CA ALA A 50 -4.14 29.07 -5.06
C ALA A 50 -3.15 28.39 -4.09
N GLY A 51 -2.59 29.14 -3.14
CA GLY A 51 -1.68 28.62 -2.11
C GLY A 51 -2.37 27.69 -1.11
N ALA A 52 -3.57 28.04 -0.65
CA ALA A 52 -4.36 27.20 0.25
C ALA A 52 -4.77 25.87 -0.41
N TYR A 53 -5.14 25.91 -1.69
CA TYR A 53 -5.47 24.71 -2.45
C TYR A 53 -4.25 23.83 -2.73
N ALA A 54 -3.10 24.44 -3.07
CA ALA A 54 -1.85 23.71 -3.22
C ALA A 54 -1.44 23.02 -1.90
N GLY A 55 -1.52 23.72 -0.76
CA GLY A 55 -1.23 23.14 0.55
C GLY A 55 -2.21 22.03 0.96
N PHE A 56 -3.49 22.16 0.60
CA PHE A 56 -4.47 21.09 0.78
C PHE A 56 -4.09 19.84 -0.02
N LEU A 57 -3.73 20.00 -1.30
CA LEU A 57 -3.34 18.88 -2.14
C LEU A 57 -2.03 18.22 -1.69
N GLU A 58 -1.06 19.00 -1.20
CA GLU A 58 0.17 18.47 -0.62
C GLU A 58 -0.11 17.63 0.63
N ASP A 59 -0.99 18.09 1.53
CA ASP A 59 -1.44 17.32 2.70
C ASP A 59 -2.20 16.04 2.28
N GLN A 60 -3.07 16.13 1.27
CA GLN A 60 -3.76 14.95 0.75
C GLN A 60 -2.77 13.94 0.14
N ASN A 61 -1.77 14.39 -0.61
CA ASN A 61 -0.76 13.52 -1.21
C ASN A 61 0.06 12.76 -0.14
N ALA A 62 0.43 13.44 0.95
CA ALA A 62 1.10 12.81 2.08
C ALA A 62 0.23 11.73 2.75
N ARG A 63 -1.05 12.03 2.99
CA ARG A 63 -2.01 11.06 3.57
C ARG A 63 -2.22 9.86 2.66
N VAL A 64 -2.32 10.11 1.37
CA VAL A 64 -2.50 9.11 0.33
C VAL A 64 -1.28 8.20 0.22
N THR A 65 -0.08 8.75 0.25
CA THR A 65 1.16 7.97 0.23
C THR A 65 1.24 7.08 1.48
N ALA A 66 0.90 7.61 2.65
CA ALA A 66 0.84 6.82 3.88
C ALA A 66 -0.21 5.70 3.82
N LEU A 67 -1.35 5.93 3.16
CA LEU A 67 -2.38 4.92 2.92
C LEU A 67 -1.88 3.83 1.97
N MET A 68 -1.25 4.21 0.86
CA MET A 68 -0.69 3.28 -0.12
C MET A 68 0.42 2.41 0.48
N ASN A 69 1.27 3.00 1.34
CA ASN A 69 2.29 2.25 2.08
C ASN A 69 1.66 1.19 3.00
N ARG A 70 0.55 1.50 3.68
CA ARG A 70 -0.20 0.53 4.48
C ARG A 70 -0.77 -0.61 3.64
N PHE A 71 -1.36 -0.31 2.48
CA PHE A 71 -1.91 -1.32 1.60
C PHE A 71 -0.83 -2.24 1.05
N ASN A 72 0.27 -1.67 0.55
CA ASN A 72 1.40 -2.44 0.03
C ASN A 72 2.04 -3.29 1.12
N ALA A 73 2.25 -2.76 2.32
CA ALA A 73 2.78 -3.52 3.45
C ALA A 73 1.86 -4.69 3.83
N GLY A 74 0.56 -4.46 3.91
CA GLY A 74 -0.42 -5.51 4.21
C GLY A 74 -0.46 -6.60 3.14
N LEU A 75 -0.42 -6.22 1.86
CA LEU A 75 -0.36 -7.16 0.73
C LEU A 75 0.91 -8.01 0.77
N SER A 76 2.07 -7.37 0.89
CA SER A 76 3.37 -8.06 0.94
C SER A 76 3.50 -8.96 2.16
N ALA A 77 3.10 -8.50 3.34
CA ALA A 77 3.12 -9.29 4.57
C ALA A 77 2.20 -10.50 4.47
N THR A 78 1.00 -10.34 3.91
CA THR A 78 0.04 -11.45 3.76
C THR A 78 0.53 -12.48 2.75
N ALA A 79 1.11 -12.04 1.63
CA ALA A 79 1.72 -12.93 0.65
C ALA A 79 2.91 -13.71 1.22
N ALA A 80 3.81 -13.02 1.94
CA ALA A 80 4.98 -13.64 2.58
C ALA A 80 4.58 -14.60 3.71
N ALA A 81 3.62 -14.19 4.57
CA ALA A 81 3.13 -15.02 5.65
C ALA A 81 2.43 -16.29 5.14
N ARG A 82 1.68 -16.18 4.04
CA ARG A 82 1.11 -17.35 3.38
C ARG A 82 2.20 -18.32 2.91
N LEU A 83 3.22 -17.84 2.20
CA LEU A 83 4.30 -18.69 1.71
C LEU A 83 4.99 -19.42 2.88
N ALA A 84 5.25 -18.69 3.97
CA ALA A 84 5.82 -19.26 5.18
C ALA A 84 4.92 -20.33 5.82
N ILE A 85 3.59 -20.14 5.85
CA ILE A 85 2.63 -21.16 6.31
C ILE A 85 2.63 -22.38 5.37
N GLU A 86 2.65 -22.19 4.05
CA GLU A 86 2.74 -23.30 3.08
C GLU A 86 4.05 -24.10 3.23
N MET A 87 5.14 -23.44 3.63
CA MET A 87 6.43 -24.06 3.94
C MET A 87 6.51 -24.65 5.36
N GLY A 88 5.45 -24.53 6.17
CA GLY A 88 5.39 -25.04 7.54
C GLY A 88 6.18 -24.23 8.57
N ASN A 89 6.55 -22.99 8.25
CA ASN A 89 7.31 -22.10 9.10
C ASN A 89 6.43 -20.97 9.67
N GLU A 90 5.67 -21.30 10.71
CA GLU A 90 4.74 -20.37 11.36
C GLU A 90 5.44 -19.19 12.05
N GLU A 91 6.69 -19.37 12.48
CA GLU A 91 7.49 -18.31 13.11
C GLU A 91 7.83 -17.20 12.09
N ILE A 92 8.23 -17.58 10.88
CA ILE A 92 8.44 -16.62 9.79
C ILE A 92 7.13 -15.91 9.44
N ALA A 93 6.00 -16.64 9.39
CA ALA A 93 4.71 -16.02 9.13
C ALA A 93 4.35 -14.96 10.20
N SER A 94 4.61 -15.25 11.47
CA SER A 94 4.40 -14.30 12.57
C SER A 94 5.31 -13.08 12.46
N ASN A 95 6.58 -13.29 12.13
CA ASN A 95 7.56 -12.21 11.94
C ASN A 95 7.20 -11.30 10.74
N MET A 96 6.71 -11.87 9.65
CA MET A 96 6.21 -11.09 8.50
C MET A 96 5.01 -10.23 8.88
N ILE A 97 4.05 -10.78 9.64
CA ILE A 97 2.90 -10.00 10.13
C ILE A 97 3.36 -8.89 11.08
N ALA A 98 4.32 -9.16 11.97
CA ALA A 98 4.87 -8.16 12.89
C ALA A 98 5.61 -7.03 12.16
N GLY A 99 6.31 -7.34 11.06
CA GLY A 99 7.00 -6.36 10.21
C GLY A 99 6.06 -5.40 9.46
N THR A 100 4.79 -5.77 9.29
CA THR A 100 3.76 -4.98 8.58
C THR A 100 3.63 -3.56 9.11
N GLU A 101 3.61 -3.38 10.42
CA GLU A 101 3.39 -2.06 11.01
C GLU A 101 4.54 -1.10 10.71
N GLN A 102 5.78 -1.61 10.74
CA GLN A 102 6.96 -0.81 10.44
C GLN A 102 7.06 -0.49 8.96
N ALA A 103 6.81 -1.45 8.08
CA ALA A 103 6.76 -1.25 6.63
C ALA A 103 5.65 -0.27 6.23
N ALA A 104 4.49 -0.34 6.89
CA ALA A 104 3.38 0.57 6.67
C ALA A 104 3.70 2.03 7.05
N LYS A 105 4.53 2.24 8.07
CA LYS A 105 4.97 3.58 8.52
C LYS A 105 6.09 4.16 7.67
N THR A 106 7.03 3.33 7.25
CA THR A 106 8.26 3.76 6.58
C THR A 106 8.20 3.68 5.06
N GLY A 107 7.30 2.86 4.51
CA GLY A 107 7.28 2.51 3.09
C GLY A 107 8.37 1.50 2.69
N ASP A 108 9.19 1.03 3.63
CA ASP A 108 10.24 0.05 3.38
C ASP A 108 9.68 -1.37 3.41
N MET A 109 9.65 -2.02 2.24
CA MET A 109 9.12 -3.37 2.05
C MET A 109 10.21 -4.45 2.08
N THR A 110 11.47 -4.09 2.34
CA THR A 110 12.59 -5.05 2.33
C THR A 110 12.45 -6.15 3.38
N VAL A 111 11.74 -5.88 4.48
CA VAL A 111 11.39 -6.86 5.51
C VAL A 111 10.64 -8.08 4.96
N PHE A 112 9.95 -7.94 3.82
CA PHE A 112 9.22 -9.03 3.17
C PHE A 112 9.99 -9.72 2.04
N GLN A 113 11.16 -9.18 1.63
CA GLN A 113 11.95 -9.71 0.51
C GLN A 113 12.97 -10.77 0.96
N GLY A 114 13.19 -10.92 2.27
CA GLY A 114 14.26 -11.73 2.84
C GLY A 114 14.11 -13.25 2.80
N ASP A 115 13.05 -13.81 2.23
CA ASP A 115 12.81 -15.27 2.26
C ASP A 115 12.31 -15.86 0.93
N ALA A 116 12.36 -15.09 -0.16
CA ALA A 116 11.92 -15.55 -1.48
C ALA A 116 13.01 -16.30 -2.28
N GLY A 117 14.11 -16.72 -1.65
CA GLY A 117 15.16 -17.48 -2.33
C GLY A 117 16.44 -17.66 -1.52
N ALA A 118 16.48 -18.72 -0.72
CA ALA A 118 17.68 -19.46 -0.38
C ALA A 118 17.30 -20.94 -0.17
#